data_AF-A0A2N2JDM9-F1
#
_entry.id   AF-A0A2N2JDM9-F1
#
_cell.length_a   1.000
_cell.length_b   1.000
_cell.length_c   1.000
_cell.angle_alpha   90.00
_cell.angle_beta   90.00
_cell.angle_gamma   90.00
#
_symmetry.space_group_name_H-M   'P 1'
#
loop_
_entity.id
_entity.type
_entity.pdbx_description
1 polymer ?
#
loop_
_entity_poly.entity_id
_entity_poly.type
_entity_poly.pdbx_seq_one_letter_code
_entity_poly.pdbx_strand_id
1 'polypeptide(L)'
;MWAGDAAVVSLPPNADAKAEVLAAFAEQLRFPRGFRPTWDDLELCLRDLSWLAEPTVVVLHAALPRLSHNALAVYLDVLQNAALLRNPGSPRLICVFPSDARDYVTSLLSVG
;
A
#
# COMPACT_ATOMS: atom_id res chain seq x y z
N MET A 1 13.52 4.71 -21.41
CA MET A 1 12.08 4.41 -21.57
C MET A 1 11.84 3.10 -20.85
N TRP A 2 11.36 3.13 -19.61
CA TRP A 2 11.05 1.88 -18.89
C TRP A 2 9.78 1.34 -19.53
N ALA A 3 9.88 0.19 -20.20
CA ALA A 3 8.69 -0.55 -20.62
C ALA A 3 7.89 -0.86 -19.33
N GLY A 4 6.64 -0.41 -19.30
CA GLY A 4 5.82 -0.32 -18.10
C GLY A 4 5.30 -1.68 -17.64
N ASP A 5 6.14 -2.44 -16.95
CA ASP A 5 5.76 -3.73 -16.35
C ASP A 5 5.18 -3.59 -14.92
N ALA A 6 5.10 -2.37 -14.39
CA ALA A 6 4.54 -2.11 -13.08
C ALA A 6 3.83 -0.76 -12.97
N ALA A 7 2.69 -0.74 -12.28
CA ALA A 7 2.09 0.50 -11.79
C ALA A 7 2.83 0.92 -10.51
N VAL A 8 3.15 2.20 -10.39
CA VAL A 8 3.86 2.75 -9.23
C VAL A 8 2.95 3.68 -8.46
N VAL A 9 2.77 3.40 -7.17
CA VAL A 9 2.09 4.28 -6.22
C VAL A 9 3.16 4.94 -5.37
N SER A 10 3.24 6.26 -5.42
CA SER A 10 4.11 7.02 -4.53
C SER A 10 3.29 7.56 -3.38
N LEU A 11 3.66 7.20 -2.14
CA LEU A 11 3.05 7.83 -0.98
C LEU A 11 3.65 9.23 -0.72
N PRO A 12 2.81 10.22 -0.36
CA PRO A 12 3.30 11.52 0.02
C PRO A 12 4.21 11.38 1.26
N PRO A 13 5.42 11.96 1.25
CA PRO A 13 6.34 11.89 2.40
C PRO A 13 5.79 12.59 3.66
N ASN A 14 4.78 13.44 3.49
CA ASN A 14 4.08 14.16 4.55
C ASN A 14 2.59 13.80 4.57
N ALA A 15 2.26 12.52 4.31
CA ALA A 15 0.90 12.04 4.55
C ALA A 15 0.69 12.00 6.07
N ASP A 16 0.06 13.06 6.60
CA ASP A 16 -0.06 13.33 8.03
C ASP A 16 -1.38 12.78 8.59
N ALA A 17 -2.27 12.34 7.70
CA ALA A 17 -3.56 11.77 8.03
C ALA A 17 -3.83 10.46 7.27
N LYS A 18 -4.54 9.55 7.94
CA LYS A 18 -5.11 8.34 7.33
C LYS A 18 -5.82 8.63 6.01
N ALA A 19 -6.59 9.71 5.96
CA ALA A 19 -7.33 10.12 4.78
C ALA A 19 -6.43 10.40 3.57
N GLU A 20 -5.27 11.03 3.79
CA GLU A 20 -4.30 11.36 2.71
C GLU A 20 -3.63 10.10 2.16
N VAL A 21 -3.25 9.17 3.04
CA VAL A 21 -2.73 7.86 2.63
C VAL A 21 -3.76 7.14 1.75
N LEU A 22 -5.02 7.06 2.21
CA LEU A 22 -6.09 6.37 1.49
C LEU A 22 -6.44 7.06 0.16
N ALA A 23 -6.47 8.39 0.13
CA ALA A 23 -6.69 9.16 -1.09
C ALA A 23 -5.56 8.90 -2.10
N ALA A 24 -4.31 8.90 -1.67
CA ALA A 24 -3.17 8.63 -2.54
C ALA A 24 -3.26 7.25 -3.22
N PHE A 25 -3.71 6.21 -2.51
CA PHE A 25 -3.98 4.90 -3.11
C PHE A 25 -5.17 4.94 -4.07
N ALA A 26 -6.31 5.48 -3.62
CA ALA A 26 -7.54 5.48 -4.40
C ALA A 26 -7.39 6.22 -5.73
N GLU A 27 -6.67 7.34 -5.72
CA GLU A 27 -6.39 8.14 -6.92
C GLU A 27 -5.42 7.44 -7.87
N GLN A 28 -4.27 6.98 -7.36
CA GLN A 28 -3.21 6.41 -8.19
C GLN A 28 -3.56 5.01 -8.74
N LEU A 29 -4.28 4.20 -7.96
CA LEU A 29 -4.73 2.87 -8.37
C LEU A 29 -6.14 2.87 -8.97
N ARG A 30 -6.80 4.03 -9.03
CA ARG A 30 -8.12 4.22 -9.64
C ARG A 30 -9.15 3.23 -9.06
N PHE A 31 -9.24 3.20 -7.74
CA PHE A 31 -10.09 2.24 -7.03
C PHE A 31 -11.55 2.28 -7.53
N PRO A 32 -12.26 1.13 -7.53
CA PRO A 32 -13.65 1.06 -7.97
C PRO A 32 -14.58 1.97 -7.15
N ARG A 33 -15.74 2.32 -7.74
CA ARG A 33 -16.73 3.25 -7.15
C ARG A 33 -17.24 2.88 -5.74
N GLY A 34 -17.09 1.63 -5.32
CA GLY A 34 -17.52 1.15 -4.00
C GLY A 34 -16.51 1.39 -2.86
N PHE A 35 -15.32 1.89 -3.16
CA PHE A 35 -14.28 2.12 -2.15
C PHE A 35 -14.71 3.17 -1.12
N ARG A 36 -14.59 2.84 0.16
CA ARG A 36 -14.68 3.80 1.27
C ARG A 36 -13.28 4.01 1.85
N PRO A 37 -12.96 5.22 2.35
CA PRO A 37 -11.65 5.51 2.92
C PRO A 37 -11.49 4.89 4.33
N THR A 38 -11.40 3.57 4.39
CA THR A 38 -11.10 2.77 5.59
C THR A 38 -9.89 1.87 5.36
N TRP A 39 -9.32 1.31 6.43
CA TRP A 39 -8.20 0.38 6.32
C TRP A 39 -8.64 -0.96 5.72
N ASP A 40 -9.82 -1.44 6.12
CA ASP A 40 -10.41 -2.67 5.62
C ASP A 40 -10.68 -2.61 4.10
N ASP A 41 -11.26 -1.50 3.62
CA ASP A 41 -11.53 -1.34 2.20
C ASP A 41 -10.23 -1.18 1.39
N LEU A 42 -9.19 -0.57 1.98
CA LEU A 42 -7.85 -0.53 1.38
C LEU A 42 -7.27 -1.94 1.24
N GLU A 43 -7.32 -2.77 2.28
CA GLU A 43 -6.82 -4.14 2.23
C GLU A 43 -7.54 -4.96 1.15
N LEU A 44 -8.87 -4.87 1.11
CA LEU A 44 -9.67 -5.56 0.10
C LEU A 44 -9.28 -5.13 -1.32
N CYS A 45 -9.09 -3.83 -1.56
CA CYS A 45 -8.66 -3.33 -2.87
C CYS A 45 -7.22 -3.75 -3.21
N LEU A 46 -6.29 -3.76 -2.25
CA LEU A 46 -4.91 -4.13 -2.50
C LEU A 46 -4.73 -5.64 -2.71
N ARG A 47 -5.64 -6.47 -2.18
CA ARG A 47 -5.66 -7.93 -2.45
C ARG A 47 -6.15 -8.24 -3.86
N ASP A 48 -7.04 -7.43 -4.40
CA ASP A 48 -7.60 -7.58 -5.74
C ASP A 48 -7.37 -6.33 -6.58
N LEU A 49 -6.30 -6.32 -7.35
CA LEU A 49 -5.94 -5.23 -8.26
C LEU A 49 -6.26 -5.62 -9.71
N SER A 50 -7.18 -6.56 -9.94
CA SER A 50 -7.46 -7.16 -11.25
C SER A 50 -7.98 -6.19 -12.31
N TRP A 51 -8.38 -4.97 -11.92
CA TRP A 51 -8.75 -3.91 -12.87
C TRP A 51 -7.55 -3.18 -13.47
N LEU A 52 -6.34 -3.37 -12.94
CA LEU A 52 -5.11 -2.82 -13.51
C LEU A 52 -4.58 -3.72 -14.62
N ALA A 53 -3.94 -3.11 -15.63
CA ALA A 53 -3.35 -3.85 -16.73
C ALA A 53 -1.95 -4.38 -16.39
N GLU A 54 -1.27 -3.73 -15.46
CA GLU A 54 0.10 -4.01 -15.06
C GLU A 54 0.16 -5.26 -14.18
N PRO A 55 1.09 -6.20 -14.44
CA PRO A 55 1.19 -7.44 -13.67
C PRO A 55 1.76 -7.24 -12.26
N THR A 56 2.32 -6.06 -11.98
CA THR A 56 2.92 -5.70 -10.70
C THR A 56 2.49 -4.30 -10.29
N VAL A 57 2.29 -4.09 -9.00
CA VAL A 57 2.08 -2.79 -8.37
C VAL A 57 3.16 -2.58 -7.32
N VAL A 58 3.89 -1.47 -7.42
CA VAL A 58 4.93 -1.07 -6.47
C VAL A 58 4.43 0.11 -5.65
N VAL A 59 4.33 -0.07 -4.33
CA VAL A 59 4.08 1.01 -3.37
C VAL A 59 5.42 1.53 -2.87
N LEU A 60 5.79 2.71 -3.33
CA LEU A 60 7.04 3.38 -2.98
C LEU A 60 6.82 4.37 -1.84
N HIS A 61 7.54 4.14 -0.74
CA HIS A 61 7.61 5.06 0.38
C HIS A 61 8.93 5.82 0.32
N ALA A 62 8.88 7.14 0.10
CA ALA A 62 10.04 8.01 0.28
C ALA A 62 10.35 8.25 1.77
N ALA A 63 9.32 8.20 2.61
CA ALA A 63 9.35 8.21 4.06
C ALA A 63 8.15 7.39 4.57
N LEU A 64 8.17 6.98 5.84
CA LEU A 64 6.97 6.42 6.46
C LEU A 64 5.89 7.51 6.60
N PRO A 65 4.60 7.19 6.36
CA PRO A 65 3.51 8.10 6.66
C PRO A 65 3.58 8.57 8.12
N ARG A 66 3.28 9.85 8.37
CA ARG A 66 3.35 10.47 9.70
C ARG A 66 2.10 10.16 10.53
N LEU A 67 1.72 8.89 10.55
CA LEU A 67 0.60 8.37 11.31
C LEU A 67 1.00 8.17 12.78
N SER A 68 0.02 8.09 13.67
CA SER A 68 0.27 7.62 15.03
C SER A 68 0.82 6.19 15.01
N HIS A 69 1.55 5.81 16.05
CA HIS A 69 2.15 4.46 16.16
C HIS A 69 1.15 3.33 15.86
N ASN A 70 -0.06 3.40 16.45
CA ASN A 70 -1.11 2.41 16.22
C ASN A 70 -1.62 2.44 14.76
N ALA A 71 -1.89 3.63 14.21
CA ALA A 71 -2.35 3.74 12.83
C ALA A 71 -1.29 3.29 11.81
N LEU A 72 0.00 3.52 12.11
CA LEU A 72 1.10 3.03 11.28
C LEU A 72 1.24 1.52 11.35
N ALA A 73 1.09 0.89 12.53
CA ALA A 73 1.09 -0.56 12.67
C ALA A 73 -0.03 -1.19 11.83
N VAL A 74 -1.27 -0.69 11.97
CA VAL A 74 -2.40 -1.15 11.15
C VAL A 74 -2.15 -0.97 9.66
N TYR A 75 -1.56 0.16 9.25
CA TYR A 75 -1.22 0.40 7.86
C TYR A 75 -0.22 -0.63 7.31
N LEU A 76 0.83 -0.94 8.07
CA LEU A 76 1.84 -1.93 7.69
C LEU A 76 1.26 -3.34 7.63
N ASP A 77 0.37 -3.69 8.57
CA ASP A 77 -0.36 -4.97 8.56
C ASP A 77 -1.25 -5.10 7.32
N VAL A 78 -1.98 -4.05 6.93
CA VAL A 78 -2.78 -4.02 5.70
C VAL A 78 -1.91 -4.29 4.47
N LEU A 79 -0.76 -3.64 4.36
CA LEU A 79 0.17 -3.86 3.25
C LEU A 79 0.71 -5.29 3.23
N GLN A 80 1.08 -5.82 4.39
CA GLN A 80 1.60 -7.18 4.53
C GLN A 80 0.53 -8.21 4.15
N ASN A 81 -0.66 -8.10 4.73
CA ASN A 81 -1.79 -8.98 4.44
C ASN A 81 -2.16 -8.95 2.97
N ALA A 82 -2.21 -7.77 2.36
CA ALA A 82 -2.52 -7.65 0.94
C ALA A 82 -1.46 -8.30 0.03
N ALA A 83 -0.18 -8.17 0.38
CA ALA A 83 0.91 -8.79 -0.36
C ALA A 83 0.92 -10.33 -0.22
N LEU A 84 0.63 -10.86 0.98
CA LEU A 84 0.65 -12.29 1.28
C LEU A 84 -0.62 -13.01 0.82
N LEU A 85 -1.79 -12.40 1.02
CA LEU A 85 -3.12 -12.99 0.78
C LEU A 85 -3.77 -12.47 -0.51
N ARG A 86 -2.94 -12.08 -1.47
CA ARG A 86 -3.33 -11.61 -2.80
C ARG A 86 -4.29 -12.60 -3.48
N ASN A 87 -5.32 -12.08 -4.14
CA ASN A 87 -6.25 -12.89 -4.92
C ASN A 87 -5.53 -13.54 -6.13
N PRO A 88 -5.89 -14.79 -6.51
CA PRO A 88 -5.38 -15.40 -7.73
C PRO A 88 -5.66 -14.53 -8.97
N GLY A 89 -4.66 -14.35 -9.84
CA GLY A 89 -4.77 -13.52 -11.05
C GLY A 89 -4.66 -12.01 -10.81
N SER A 90 -4.67 -11.55 -9.57
CA SER A 90 -4.42 -10.15 -9.21
C SER A 90 -2.93 -9.79 -9.38
N PRO A 91 -2.59 -8.56 -9.82
CA PRO A 91 -1.23 -8.04 -9.87
C PRO A 91 -0.43 -8.22 -8.58
N ARG A 92 0.86 -8.55 -8.71
CA ARG A 92 1.75 -8.69 -7.55
C ARG A 92 1.92 -7.34 -6.84
N LEU A 93 1.65 -7.28 -5.54
CA LEU A 93 1.93 -6.12 -4.71
C LEU A 93 3.35 -6.19 -4.13
N ILE A 94 4.13 -5.12 -4.28
CA ILE A 94 5.46 -4.97 -3.70
C ILE A 94 5.51 -3.65 -2.94
N CYS A 95 5.87 -3.68 -1.66
CA CYS A 95 6.06 -2.47 -0.86
C CYS A 95 7.56 -2.20 -0.69
N VAL A 96 7.98 -0.99 -1.03
CA VAL A 96 9.37 -0.52 -0.92
C VAL A 96 9.42 0.58 0.13
N PHE A 97 10.30 0.40 1.12
CA PHE A 97 10.52 1.34 2.21
C PHE A 97 11.96 1.86 2.18
N PRO A 98 12.22 3.05 2.75
CA PRO A 98 13.57 3.55 2.98
C PRO A 98 14.38 2.57 3.83
N SER A 99 15.67 2.41 3.54
CA SER A 99 16.52 1.42 4.21
C SER A 99 16.72 1.72 5.71
N ASP A 100 16.69 2.99 6.09
CA ASP A 100 16.78 3.46 7.48
C ASP A 100 15.49 3.21 8.28
N ALA A 101 14.35 3.00 7.61
CA ALA A 101 13.09 2.64 8.25
C ALA A 101 12.99 1.15 8.61
N ARG A 102 13.94 0.31 8.18
CA ARG A 102 13.86 -1.16 8.24
C ARG A 102 13.58 -1.69 9.65
N ASP A 103 14.37 -1.27 10.64
CA ASP A 103 14.27 -1.79 12.01
C ASP A 103 12.93 -1.39 12.63
N TYR A 104 12.50 -0.16 12.39
CA TYR A 104 11.21 0.32 12.89
C TYR A 104 10.03 -0.39 12.23
N VAL A 105 10.01 -0.52 10.90
CA VAL A 105 8.98 -1.30 10.19
C VAL A 105 8.93 -2.73 10.70
N THR A 106 10.10 -3.36 10.85
CA THR A 106 10.20 -4.74 11.34
C THR A 106 9.71 -4.88 12.79
N SER A 107 9.89 -3.85 13.62
CA SER A 107 9.38 -3.84 15.00
C SER A 107 7.85 -3.70 15.09
N LEU A 108 7.22 -3.13 14.06
CA LEU A 108 5.76 -2.92 13.99
C LEU A 108 5.02 -4.07 13.34
N LEU A 109 5.66 -4.77 12.40
CA LEU A 109 5.10 -5.97 11.79
C LEU A 109 5.08 -7.07 12.85
N SER A 110 3.87 -7.50 13.20
CA SER A 110 3.71 -8.64 14.11
C SER A 110 4.42 -9.85 13.50
N VAL A 111 5.28 -10.52 14.28
CA VAL A 111 5.79 -11.84 13.90
C VAL A 111 4.56 -12.76 13.88
N GLY A 112 4.04 -13.03 12.68
CA GLY A 112 3.05 -14.07 12.47
C GLY A 112 3.57 -15.43 12.92
#